data_AF-A0AA92TMN5-F1
#
_entry.id   AF-A0AA92TMN5-F1
#
_cell.length_a   1.000
_cell.length_b   1.000
_cell.length_c   1.000
_cell.angle_alpha   90.00
_cell.angle_beta   90.00
_cell.angle_gamma   90.00
#
_symmetry.space_group_name_H-M   'P 1'
#
loop_
_entity.id
_entity.type
_entity.pdbx_description
1 polymer ?
#
loop_
_entity_poly.entity_id
_entity_poly.type
_entity_poly.pdbx_seq_one_letter_code
_entity_poly.pdbx_strand_id
1 'polypeptide(L)'
;MADTSFDINNGANQIAPNAMTQNQYFYGEEFARKILGSKDKPLTLVVLGAGVDATIGLPTSADLIPRIVDFLETDEGKTLDAILRKSIGRVHFHFDKFVSTAIDRLAKDLDREIVSICHNINDELANNASLDESQRKLGMLIVRLFKKVLDFKKGAEIDAETMNLIEEVFDTVVKDDSIIDLSHLNYTDTFKNIIVEILQKSIRESNNPILRHIYKNMLDIEQLLAGYFYGFYTGQNSYIRDYLYISWILWAYLVSEEQQKAQENVAVENKDHHTIYDQLDGKDCQVITFNYTSYASQTSPTALYFHGSLKEYVDVENKNDFLHDDLTTIDLEDFFKNQLAAEISFDPDHKSIPIPSFLPPLKLRPVISKHYIDTWYHASQMVLRASKIIILGYSFSSADNYFCDMLRENHDAQIIIIDKNMETVSRNVCRCLQLDANRYTKQIKDGHEIRKYNNRVTIIGADLADVNLDDV
;
A
#
# COMPACT_ATOMS: atom_id res chain seq x y z
N MET A 1 -23.73 44.08 -17.58
CA MET A 1 -23.09 42.80 -17.24
C MET A 1 -22.02 43.14 -16.24
N ALA A 2 -22.19 42.73 -14.98
CA ALA A 2 -21.26 43.05 -13.91
C ALA A 2 -20.23 41.93 -13.84
N ASP A 3 -18.99 42.23 -14.21
CA ASP A 3 -17.84 41.35 -14.02
C ASP A 3 -17.49 41.33 -12.53
N THR A 4 -17.86 40.24 -11.85
CA THR A 4 -17.34 39.93 -10.52
C THR A 4 -15.93 39.36 -10.66
N SER A 5 -14.91 40.21 -10.51
CA SER A 5 -13.54 39.78 -10.26
C SER A 5 -13.38 39.38 -8.80
N PHE A 6 -13.04 38.13 -8.52
CA PHE A 6 -12.65 37.70 -7.18
C PHE A 6 -11.15 37.99 -6.98
N ASP A 7 -10.84 38.93 -6.07
CA ASP A 7 -9.47 39.25 -5.64
C ASP A 7 -9.14 38.44 -4.38
N ILE A 8 -8.17 37.52 -4.48
CA ILE A 8 -7.72 36.63 -3.38
C ILE A 8 -6.29 37.00 -2.95
N ASN A 9 -5.99 38.29 -2.82
CA ASN A 9 -4.64 38.76 -2.41
C ASN A 9 -4.52 39.18 -0.93
N ASN A 10 -5.23 38.50 -0.01
CA ASN A 10 -5.02 38.68 1.44
C ASN A 10 -4.43 37.46 2.15
N GLY A 11 -3.81 36.53 1.40
CA GLY A 11 -2.93 35.50 1.96
C GLY A 11 -1.50 35.78 1.55
N ALA A 12 -0.60 36.04 2.51
CA ALA A 12 0.83 36.17 2.24
C ALA A 12 1.39 34.81 1.78
N ASN A 13 1.34 34.54 0.48
CA ASN A 13 2.06 33.44 -0.15
C ASN A 13 3.56 33.80 -0.14
N GLN A 14 4.33 33.11 0.69
CA GLN A 14 5.79 33.08 0.56
C GLN A 14 6.14 32.27 -0.69
N ILE A 15 6.18 32.93 -1.84
CA ILE A 15 6.71 32.39 -3.09
C ILE A 15 8.24 32.44 -3.00
N ALA A 16 8.89 31.33 -3.36
CA ALA A 16 10.35 31.23 -3.40
C ALA A 16 10.96 32.30 -4.33
N PRO A 17 12.16 32.84 -4.03
CA PRO A 17 12.69 34.03 -4.72
C PRO A 17 13.02 33.86 -6.23
N ASN A 18 12.97 32.65 -6.78
CA ASN A 18 13.57 32.33 -8.08
C ASN A 18 12.60 31.79 -9.16
N ALA A 19 11.29 31.69 -8.90
CA ALA A 19 10.33 31.26 -9.91
C ALA A 19 9.77 32.48 -10.67
N MET A 20 10.21 32.73 -11.91
CA MET A 20 9.76 33.90 -12.69
C MET A 20 8.42 33.71 -13.41
N THR A 21 7.89 32.48 -13.54
CA THR A 21 6.58 32.23 -14.13
C THR A 21 6.05 30.85 -13.75
N GLN A 22 4.83 30.79 -13.23
CA GLN A 22 4.08 29.54 -13.02
C GLN A 22 2.72 29.68 -13.70
N ASN A 23 2.49 28.95 -14.78
CA ASN A 23 1.23 28.98 -15.52
C ASN A 23 0.31 27.83 -15.07
N GLN A 24 -0.93 28.15 -14.71
CA GLN A 24 -1.97 27.17 -14.41
C GLN A 24 -2.94 27.07 -15.60
N TYR A 25 -3.11 25.86 -16.14
CA TYR A 25 -4.08 25.59 -17.20
C TYR A 25 -5.20 24.69 -16.67
N PHE A 26 -6.37 25.28 -16.44
CA PHE A 26 -7.60 24.54 -16.13
C PHE A 26 -8.39 24.33 -17.42
N TYR A 27 -8.40 23.10 -17.94
CA TYR A 27 -8.98 22.82 -19.26
C TYR A 27 -10.50 22.60 -19.26
N GLY A 28 -11.17 22.57 -18.10
CA GLY A 28 -12.63 22.42 -18.00
C GLY A 28 -13.21 21.33 -18.91
N GLU A 29 -14.20 21.68 -19.72
CA GLU A 29 -14.83 20.77 -20.69
C GLU A 29 -13.86 20.31 -21.81
N GLU A 30 -12.89 21.14 -22.20
CA GLU A 30 -11.90 20.85 -23.25
C GLU A 30 -10.81 19.84 -22.82
N PHE A 31 -10.80 19.42 -21.56
CA PHE A 31 -9.81 18.51 -20.99
C PHE A 31 -9.67 17.18 -21.75
N ALA A 32 -10.79 16.49 -22.04
CA ALA A 32 -10.74 15.19 -22.73
C ALA A 32 -10.05 15.30 -24.09
N ARG A 33 -10.33 16.38 -24.82
CA ARG A 33 -9.73 16.62 -26.13
C ARG A 33 -8.24 16.96 -26.03
N LYS A 34 -7.86 17.75 -25.03
CA LYS A 34 -6.49 18.32 -24.91
C LYS A 34 -5.50 17.41 -24.18
N ILE A 35 -5.94 16.68 -23.16
CA ILE A 35 -5.05 15.87 -22.29
C ILE A 35 -5.23 14.38 -22.53
N LEU A 36 -6.48 13.89 -22.67
CA LEU A 36 -6.74 12.47 -22.88
C LEU A 36 -6.70 12.04 -24.36
N GLY A 37 -6.60 13.00 -25.30
CA GLY A 37 -6.70 12.72 -26.74
C GLY A 37 -8.05 12.14 -27.19
N SER A 38 -9.05 12.11 -26.31
CA SER A 38 -10.33 11.44 -26.56
C SER A 38 -11.35 12.42 -27.15
N LYS A 39 -12.18 11.91 -28.06
CA LYS A 39 -13.45 12.59 -28.44
C LYS A 39 -14.43 12.53 -27.25
N ASP A 40 -15.54 13.27 -27.31
CA ASP A 40 -16.66 13.23 -26.34
C ASP A 40 -17.41 11.86 -26.35
N LYS A 41 -16.67 10.76 -26.34
CA LYS A 41 -17.14 9.38 -26.41
C LYS A 41 -17.08 8.74 -25.02
N PRO A 42 -17.87 7.67 -24.80
CA PRO A 42 -17.76 6.83 -23.62
C PRO A 42 -16.31 6.34 -23.44
N LEU A 43 -15.74 6.67 -22.29
CA LEU A 43 -14.39 6.29 -21.90
C LEU A 43 -14.42 4.95 -21.15
N THR A 44 -13.51 4.03 -21.53
CA THR A 44 -13.17 2.86 -20.71
C THR A 44 -11.93 3.19 -19.88
N LEU A 45 -12.08 3.09 -18.56
CA LEU A 45 -11.01 3.32 -17.60
C LEU A 45 -10.61 1.98 -16.98
N VAL A 46 -9.32 1.66 -17.00
CA VAL A 46 -8.74 0.53 -16.29
C VAL A 46 -7.98 1.04 -15.08
N VAL A 47 -8.21 0.42 -13.92
CA VAL A 47 -7.58 0.75 -12.65
C VAL A 47 -6.78 -0.46 -12.17
N LEU A 48 -5.48 -0.27 -12.01
CA LEU A 48 -4.54 -1.33 -11.62
C LEU A 48 -4.16 -1.17 -10.15
N GLY A 49 -4.39 -2.21 -9.35
CA GLY A 49 -3.91 -2.31 -7.97
C GLY A 49 -2.74 -3.27 -7.81
N ALA A 50 -2.23 -3.37 -6.58
CA ALA A 50 -1.06 -4.21 -6.24
C ALA A 50 -1.22 -5.69 -6.61
N GLY A 51 -2.45 -6.20 -6.73
CA GLY A 51 -2.69 -7.57 -7.18
C GLY A 51 -2.22 -7.82 -8.62
N VAL A 52 -2.15 -6.79 -9.46
CA VAL A 52 -1.63 -6.89 -10.85
C VAL A 52 -0.13 -7.16 -10.83
N ASP A 53 0.65 -6.37 -10.08
CA ASP A 53 2.09 -6.57 -9.91
C ASP A 53 2.42 -7.93 -9.26
N ALA A 54 1.57 -8.36 -8.32
CA ALA A 54 1.72 -9.68 -7.71
C ALA A 54 1.62 -10.83 -8.74
N THR A 55 0.88 -10.66 -9.85
CA THR A 55 0.79 -11.72 -10.90
C THR A 55 2.09 -11.91 -11.67
N ILE A 56 2.92 -10.87 -11.75
CA ILE A 56 4.26 -10.95 -12.35
C ILE A 56 5.33 -11.22 -11.29
N GLY A 57 4.92 -11.58 -10.06
CA GLY A 57 5.79 -12.02 -8.98
C GLY A 57 6.47 -10.90 -8.22
N LEU A 58 5.98 -9.67 -8.29
CA LEU A 58 6.43 -8.57 -7.44
C LEU A 58 5.78 -8.63 -6.04
N PRO A 59 6.45 -8.14 -5.00
CA PRO A 59 5.93 -8.18 -3.64
C PRO A 59 4.72 -7.26 -3.44
N THR A 60 3.79 -7.68 -2.60
CA THR A 60 2.75 -6.80 -2.07
C THR A 60 3.29 -5.99 -0.89
N SER A 61 2.56 -4.96 -0.43
CA SER A 61 2.98 -4.08 0.67
C SER A 61 3.41 -4.83 1.94
N ALA A 62 2.77 -5.97 2.21
CA ALA A 62 3.08 -6.79 3.37
C ALA A 62 4.49 -7.45 3.23
N ASP A 63 4.89 -7.80 2.02
CA ASP A 63 6.10 -8.58 1.73
C ASP A 63 7.34 -7.69 1.53
N LEU A 64 7.16 -6.37 1.41
CA LEU A 64 8.24 -5.44 1.08
C LEU A 64 9.36 -5.45 2.12
N ILE A 65 9.05 -5.26 3.41
CA ILE A 65 10.08 -5.19 4.46
C ILE A 65 10.91 -6.48 4.55
N PRO A 66 10.31 -7.70 4.61
CA PRO A 66 11.06 -8.95 4.55
C PRO A 66 12.01 -9.03 3.36
N ARG A 67 11.53 -8.71 2.15
CA ARG A 67 12.35 -8.82 0.94
C ARG A 67 13.46 -7.78 0.86
N ILE A 68 13.23 -6.59 1.40
CA ILE A 68 14.28 -5.58 1.54
C ILE A 68 15.39 -6.09 2.46
N VAL A 69 15.05 -6.77 3.56
CA VAL A 69 16.08 -7.36 4.44
C VAL A 69 16.90 -8.40 3.68
N ASP A 70 16.27 -9.28 2.91
CA ASP A 70 16.97 -10.27 2.10
C ASP A 70 17.82 -9.62 1.00
N PHE A 71 17.30 -8.57 0.34
CA PHE A 71 18.03 -7.78 -0.64
C PHE A 71 19.28 -7.13 -0.06
N LEU A 72 19.18 -6.56 1.14
CA LEU A 72 20.31 -5.95 1.85
C LEU A 72 21.41 -6.95 2.25
N GLU A 73 21.16 -8.26 2.15
CA GLU A 73 22.17 -9.30 2.34
C GLU A 73 22.92 -9.67 1.04
N THR A 74 22.44 -9.23 -0.12
CA THR A 74 23.14 -9.42 -1.41
C THR A 74 24.35 -8.49 -1.54
N ASP A 75 25.27 -8.80 -2.47
CA ASP A 75 26.44 -7.94 -2.73
C ASP A 75 26.03 -6.55 -3.25
N GLU A 76 24.99 -6.50 -4.10
CA GLU A 76 24.39 -5.24 -4.58
C GLU A 76 23.79 -4.45 -3.41
N GLY A 77 22.89 -5.07 -2.64
CA GLY A 77 22.23 -4.41 -1.52
C GLY A 77 23.21 -3.91 -0.44
N LYS A 78 24.24 -4.68 -0.11
CA LYS A 78 25.31 -4.28 0.82
C LYS A 78 26.08 -3.05 0.31
N THR A 79 26.35 -3.01 -0.99
CA THR A 79 27.06 -1.91 -1.63
C THR A 79 26.21 -0.64 -1.60
N LEU A 80 24.94 -0.73 -1.99
CA LEU A 80 24.01 0.42 -1.98
C LEU A 80 23.74 0.92 -0.55
N ASP A 81 23.58 0.04 0.43
CA ASP A 81 23.42 0.41 1.84
C ASP A 81 24.60 1.24 2.35
N ALA A 82 25.83 0.78 2.09
CA ALA A 82 27.04 1.45 2.52
C ALA A 82 27.18 2.85 1.88
N ILE A 83 26.87 2.97 0.58
CA ILE A 83 26.91 4.24 -0.15
C ILE A 83 25.88 5.20 0.44
N LEU A 84 24.62 4.76 0.54
CA LEU A 84 23.52 5.62 0.97
C LEU A 84 23.70 6.09 2.43
N ARG A 85 24.11 5.19 3.34
CA ARG A 85 24.42 5.56 4.74
C ARG A 85 25.55 6.58 4.83
N LYS A 86 26.55 6.50 3.96
CA LYS A 86 27.65 7.46 3.88
C LYS A 86 27.16 8.81 3.35
N SER A 87 26.37 8.82 2.28
CA SER A 87 25.85 10.03 1.65
C SER A 87 24.88 10.79 2.54
N ILE A 88 23.93 10.08 3.18
CA ILE A 88 22.99 10.71 4.12
C ILE A 88 23.72 11.11 5.40
N GLY A 89 24.50 10.19 5.99
CA GLY A 89 25.18 10.35 7.28
C GLY A 89 24.23 10.28 8.47
N ARG A 90 24.71 9.77 9.62
CA ARG A 90 23.96 9.70 10.90
C ARG A 90 22.56 9.06 10.77
N VAL A 91 22.45 8.02 9.95
CA VAL A 91 21.27 7.15 9.85
C VAL A 91 21.28 6.19 11.03
N HIS A 92 20.19 6.13 11.79
CA HIS A 92 20.06 5.26 12.97
C HIS A 92 19.18 4.04 12.66
N PHE A 93 18.30 4.15 11.67
CA PHE A 93 17.42 3.06 11.26
C PHE A 93 18.19 1.89 10.65
N HIS A 94 17.73 0.67 10.95
CA HIS A 94 18.18 -0.57 10.32
C HIS A 94 16.96 -1.51 10.19
N PHE A 95 16.79 -2.12 9.00
CA PHE A 95 15.64 -2.98 8.71
C PHE A 95 15.63 -4.26 9.55
N ASP A 96 16.78 -4.89 9.76
CA ASP A 96 16.96 -6.07 10.60
C ASP A 96 16.53 -5.81 12.06
N LYS A 97 16.92 -4.66 12.61
CA LYS A 97 16.53 -4.22 13.96
C LYS A 97 15.05 -3.87 14.01
N PHE A 98 14.50 -3.26 12.96
CA PHE A 98 13.07 -2.97 12.89
C PHE A 98 12.25 -4.26 12.94
N VAL A 99 12.61 -5.25 12.12
CA VAL A 99 11.99 -6.59 12.13
C VAL A 99 12.13 -7.26 13.50
N SER A 100 13.33 -7.29 14.07
CA SER A 100 13.58 -7.90 15.38
C SER A 100 12.79 -7.21 16.49
N THR A 101 12.70 -5.88 16.46
CA THR A 101 11.92 -5.10 17.42
C THR A 101 10.42 -5.29 17.23
N ALA A 102 9.94 -5.42 16.00
CA ALA A 102 8.53 -5.72 15.72
C ALA A 102 8.15 -7.10 16.26
N ILE A 103 9.03 -8.09 16.12
CA ILE A 103 8.87 -9.43 16.70
C ILE A 103 8.80 -9.34 18.24
N ASP A 104 9.71 -8.61 18.87
CA ASP A 104 9.75 -8.44 20.33
C ASP A 104 8.55 -7.65 20.87
N ARG A 105 8.14 -6.60 20.16
CA ARG A 105 6.93 -5.83 20.48
C ARG A 105 5.71 -6.71 20.37
N LEU A 106 5.58 -7.49 19.31
CA LEU A 106 4.43 -8.39 19.19
C LEU A 106 4.40 -9.42 20.31
N ALA A 107 5.54 -10.01 20.68
CA ALA A 107 5.58 -10.94 21.80
C ALA A 107 5.06 -10.32 23.13
N LYS A 108 5.10 -8.98 23.25
CA LYS A 108 4.61 -8.21 24.41
C LYS A 108 3.18 -7.66 24.21
N ASP A 109 2.84 -7.20 23.01
CA ASP A 109 1.59 -6.51 22.65
C ASP A 109 0.60 -7.42 21.88
N LEU A 110 0.89 -8.73 21.81
CA LEU A 110 0.14 -9.79 21.12
C LEU A 110 -1.37 -9.65 21.34
N ASP A 111 -1.75 -9.23 22.54
CA ASP A 111 -3.12 -9.15 23.04
C ASP A 111 -4.07 -8.30 22.19
N ARG A 112 -3.58 -7.21 21.58
CA ARG A 112 -4.44 -6.33 20.76
C ARG A 112 -4.71 -6.92 19.37
N GLU A 113 -3.76 -7.69 18.85
CA GLU A 113 -3.75 -8.22 17.49
C GLU A 113 -4.36 -9.64 17.42
N ILE A 114 -4.28 -10.42 18.51
CA ILE A 114 -4.69 -11.83 18.56
C ILE A 114 -6.09 -12.07 18.00
N VAL A 115 -7.05 -11.22 18.35
CA VAL A 115 -8.46 -11.40 17.95
C VAL A 115 -8.59 -11.33 16.43
N SER A 116 -7.97 -10.33 15.82
CA SER A 116 -7.97 -10.13 14.36
C SER A 116 -7.24 -11.28 13.66
N ILE A 117 -6.06 -11.66 14.15
CA ILE A 117 -5.28 -12.77 13.60
C ILE A 117 -6.08 -14.08 13.67
N CYS A 118 -6.69 -14.38 14.81
CA CYS A 118 -7.51 -15.58 14.97
C CYS A 118 -8.72 -15.59 14.04
N HIS A 119 -9.42 -14.46 13.88
CA HIS A 119 -10.56 -14.38 12.98
C HIS A 119 -10.15 -14.66 11.53
N ASN A 120 -9.13 -13.95 11.03
CA ASN A 120 -8.65 -14.11 9.66
C ASN A 120 -8.15 -15.53 9.37
N ILE A 121 -7.38 -16.13 10.29
CA ILE A 121 -6.89 -17.51 10.11
C ILE A 121 -8.05 -18.52 10.14
N ASN A 122 -9.05 -18.35 11.02
CA ASN A 122 -10.21 -19.26 11.03
C ASN A 122 -11.02 -19.15 9.73
N ASP A 123 -11.18 -17.95 9.19
CA ASP A 123 -11.86 -17.73 7.90
C ASP A 123 -11.08 -18.40 6.75
N GLU A 124 -9.75 -18.30 6.75
CA GLU A 124 -8.91 -18.99 5.76
C GLU A 124 -9.04 -20.51 5.89
N LEU A 125 -8.99 -21.05 7.11
CA LEU A 125 -9.15 -22.49 7.36
C LEU A 125 -10.52 -23.02 6.91
N ALA A 126 -11.58 -22.23 7.05
CA ALA A 126 -12.94 -22.59 6.69
C ALA A 126 -13.22 -22.49 5.20
N ASN A 127 -12.70 -21.45 4.54
CA ASN A 127 -13.11 -21.08 3.19
C ASN A 127 -12.05 -21.36 2.10
N ASN A 128 -10.77 -21.52 2.48
CA ASN A 128 -9.73 -21.82 1.52
C ASN A 128 -9.56 -23.34 1.34
N ALA A 129 -10.06 -23.86 0.22
CA ALA A 129 -9.94 -25.27 -0.15
C ALA A 129 -8.53 -25.68 -0.61
N SER A 130 -7.69 -24.74 -1.06
CA SER A 130 -6.36 -25.03 -1.60
C SER A 130 -5.27 -25.20 -0.54
N LEU A 131 -5.62 -25.03 0.75
CA LEU A 131 -4.69 -25.24 1.86
C LEU A 131 -4.23 -26.69 1.95
N ASP A 132 -2.93 -26.90 1.98
CA ASP A 132 -2.33 -28.20 2.26
C ASP A 132 -2.45 -28.60 3.74
N GLU A 133 -2.16 -29.87 4.07
CA GLU A 133 -2.28 -30.38 5.43
C GLU A 133 -1.33 -29.68 6.43
N SER A 134 -0.13 -29.29 5.98
CA SER A 134 0.86 -28.59 6.79
C SER A 134 0.37 -27.19 7.17
N GLN A 135 -0.15 -26.44 6.20
CA GLN A 135 -0.76 -25.13 6.36
C GLN A 135 -1.98 -25.19 7.29
N ARG A 136 -2.86 -26.19 7.11
CA ARG A 136 -4.00 -26.40 8.00
C ARG A 136 -3.56 -26.63 9.45
N LYS A 137 -2.59 -27.52 9.66
CA LYS A 137 -2.03 -27.80 11.01
C LYS A 137 -1.40 -26.55 11.63
N LEU A 138 -0.67 -25.78 10.84
CA LEU A 138 -0.05 -24.53 11.26
C LEU A 138 -1.10 -23.51 11.72
N GLY A 139 -2.13 -23.27 10.91
CA GLY A 139 -3.23 -22.38 11.26
C GLY A 139 -3.98 -22.83 12.52
N MET A 140 -4.26 -24.13 12.63
CA MET A 140 -4.88 -24.70 13.83
C MET A 140 -4.01 -24.53 15.09
N LEU A 141 -2.69 -24.70 14.97
CA LEU A 141 -1.75 -24.50 16.08
C LEU A 141 -1.76 -23.05 16.55
N ILE A 142 -1.61 -22.10 15.64
CA ILE A 142 -1.61 -20.66 15.94
C ILE A 142 -2.91 -20.27 16.65
N VAL A 143 -4.06 -20.62 16.06
CA VAL A 143 -5.38 -20.32 16.65
C VAL A 143 -5.52 -20.94 18.03
N ARG A 144 -5.07 -22.19 18.25
CA ARG A 144 -5.16 -22.83 19.57
C ARG A 144 -4.27 -22.16 20.60
N LEU A 145 -3.05 -21.79 20.24
CA LEU A 145 -2.14 -21.08 21.14
C LEU A 145 -2.72 -19.73 21.54
N PHE A 146 -3.22 -18.98 20.57
CA PHE A 146 -3.77 -17.64 20.79
C PHE A 146 -5.09 -17.68 21.56
N LYS A 147 -5.97 -18.65 21.28
CA LYS A 147 -7.19 -18.86 22.08
C LYS A 147 -6.89 -19.18 23.53
N LYS A 148 -5.84 -19.96 23.83
CA LYS A 148 -5.43 -20.20 25.24
C LYS A 148 -5.06 -18.91 25.97
N VAL A 149 -4.42 -17.96 25.28
CA VAL A 149 -4.12 -16.64 25.85
C VAL A 149 -5.41 -15.84 26.08
N LEU A 150 -6.31 -15.81 25.08
CA LEU A 150 -7.60 -15.12 25.21
C LEU A 150 -8.48 -15.70 26.33
N ASP A 151 -8.61 -17.02 26.40
CA ASP A 151 -9.44 -17.72 27.38
C ASP A 151 -8.91 -17.50 28.80
N PHE A 152 -7.59 -17.49 28.98
CA PHE A 152 -6.97 -17.15 30.26
C PHE A 152 -7.34 -15.73 30.71
N LYS A 153 -7.24 -14.75 29.80
CA LYS A 153 -7.59 -13.35 30.10
C LYS A 153 -9.05 -13.21 30.47
N LYS A 154 -9.94 -13.80 29.68
CA LYS A 154 -11.38 -13.79 29.94
C LYS A 154 -11.71 -14.45 31.28
N GLY A 155 -11.01 -15.52 31.65
CA GLY A 155 -11.17 -16.17 32.95
C GLY A 155 -10.62 -15.36 34.13
N ALA A 156 -9.78 -14.36 33.88
CA ALA A 156 -9.24 -13.46 34.90
C ALA A 156 -10.06 -12.17 35.05
N GLU A 157 -10.99 -11.86 34.15
CA GLU A 157 -11.89 -10.71 34.27
C GLU A 157 -12.87 -10.91 35.43
N ILE A 158 -13.13 -9.84 36.18
CA ILE A 158 -14.20 -9.81 37.19
C ILE A 158 -15.46 -9.37 36.45
N ASP A 159 -16.27 -10.35 36.04
CA ASP A 159 -17.54 -10.06 35.38
C ASP A 159 -18.55 -9.38 36.31
N ALA A 160 -19.59 -8.80 35.71
CA ALA A 160 -20.61 -8.05 36.44
C ALA A 160 -21.34 -8.91 37.50
N GLU A 161 -21.50 -10.21 37.26
CA GLU A 161 -22.13 -11.12 38.22
C GLU A 161 -21.25 -11.31 39.46
N THR A 162 -19.95 -11.54 39.24
CA THR A 162 -18.94 -11.66 40.29
C THR A 162 -18.77 -10.35 41.06
N MET A 163 -18.77 -9.22 40.37
CA MET A 163 -18.70 -7.89 40.97
C MET A 163 -19.88 -7.64 41.93
N ASN A 164 -21.10 -7.92 41.47
CA ASN A 164 -22.31 -7.80 42.28
C ASN A 164 -22.27 -8.71 43.52
N LEU A 165 -21.79 -9.94 43.38
CA LEU A 165 -21.65 -10.87 44.51
C LEU A 165 -20.61 -10.40 45.53
N ILE A 166 -19.49 -9.83 45.08
CA ILE A 166 -18.48 -9.25 45.97
C ILE A 166 -19.05 -8.07 46.75
N GLU A 167 -19.77 -7.18 46.06
CA GLU A 167 -20.46 -6.05 46.69
C GLU A 167 -21.51 -6.52 47.71
N GLU A 168 -22.33 -7.51 47.36
CA GLU A 168 -23.38 -8.04 48.24
C GLU A 168 -22.83 -8.73 49.50
N VAL A 169 -21.72 -9.48 49.37
CA VAL A 169 -21.15 -10.25 50.48
C VAL A 169 -20.27 -9.40 51.40
N PHE A 170 -19.52 -8.44 50.84
CA PHE A 170 -18.47 -7.73 51.59
C PHE A 170 -18.72 -6.22 51.73
N ASP A 171 -19.81 -5.68 51.17
CA ASP A 171 -20.15 -4.24 51.20
C ASP A 171 -18.99 -3.35 50.73
N THR A 172 -18.26 -3.82 49.70
CA THR A 172 -17.08 -3.14 49.15
C THR A 172 -17.20 -3.00 47.64
N VAL A 173 -16.83 -1.83 47.12
CA VAL A 173 -16.80 -1.56 45.67
C VAL A 173 -15.54 -2.18 45.06
N VAL A 174 -15.73 -3.00 44.02
CA VAL A 174 -14.62 -3.53 43.21
C VAL A 174 -14.03 -2.39 42.38
N LYS A 175 -12.70 -2.23 42.42
CA LYS A 175 -11.98 -1.13 41.75
C LYS A 175 -11.23 -1.56 40.50
N ASP A 176 -10.97 -2.86 40.38
CA ASP A 176 -10.18 -3.45 39.31
C ASP A 176 -11.07 -4.36 38.47
N ASP A 177 -10.88 -4.36 37.16
CA ASP A 177 -11.68 -5.16 36.22
C ASP A 177 -11.21 -6.62 36.11
N SER A 178 -10.15 -7.01 36.83
CA SER A 178 -9.54 -8.34 36.75
C SER A 178 -8.92 -8.80 38.07
N ILE A 179 -8.90 -10.12 38.27
CA ILE A 179 -8.35 -10.82 39.44
C ILE A 179 -6.81 -10.76 39.44
N ILE A 180 -6.19 -10.66 38.26
CA ILE A 180 -4.74 -10.65 38.05
C ILE A 180 -4.39 -9.41 37.25
N ASP A 181 -3.34 -8.68 37.65
CA ASP A 181 -2.82 -7.58 36.85
C ASP A 181 -2.24 -8.10 35.52
N LEU A 182 -3.04 -7.95 34.46
CA LEU A 182 -2.69 -8.39 33.11
C LEU A 182 -1.61 -7.51 32.46
N SER A 183 -1.30 -6.33 33.01
CA SER A 183 -0.28 -5.41 32.45
C SER A 183 1.15 -5.88 32.71
N HIS A 184 1.33 -6.81 33.64
CA HIS A 184 2.63 -7.37 34.03
C HIS A 184 2.78 -8.87 33.70
N LEU A 185 1.93 -9.39 32.82
CA LEU A 185 1.95 -10.81 32.49
C LEU A 185 3.20 -11.17 31.68
N ASN A 186 4.03 -12.07 32.24
CA ASN A 186 5.22 -12.56 31.57
C ASN A 186 4.95 -13.94 30.96
N TYR A 187 5.01 -14.02 29.62
CA TYR A 187 5.01 -15.29 28.92
C TYR A 187 6.28 -16.09 29.21
N THR A 188 6.16 -17.42 29.23
CA THR A 188 7.31 -18.33 29.35
C THR A 188 8.22 -18.23 28.15
N ASP A 189 9.52 -18.50 28.32
CA ASP A 189 10.49 -18.45 27.23
C ASP A 189 10.14 -19.41 26.10
N THR A 190 9.56 -20.56 26.41
CA THR A 190 9.05 -21.50 25.40
C THR A 190 7.96 -20.87 24.53
N PHE A 191 6.99 -20.18 25.14
CA PHE A 191 5.93 -19.52 24.37
C PHE A 191 6.51 -18.38 23.54
N LYS A 192 7.37 -17.53 24.12
CA LYS A 192 8.07 -16.45 23.41
C LYS A 192 8.83 -16.99 22.19
N ASN A 193 9.61 -18.07 22.36
CA ASN A 193 10.37 -18.68 21.28
C ASN A 193 9.47 -19.25 20.17
N ILE A 194 8.33 -19.87 20.53
CA ILE A 194 7.36 -20.35 19.54
C ILE A 194 6.74 -19.17 18.75
N ILE A 195 6.40 -18.08 19.43
CA ILE A 195 5.89 -16.86 18.77
C ILE A 195 6.95 -16.29 17.82
N VAL A 196 8.19 -16.17 18.28
CA VAL A 196 9.33 -15.72 17.47
C VAL A 196 9.49 -16.61 16.23
N GLU A 197 9.47 -17.93 16.37
CA GLU A 197 9.58 -18.88 15.25
C GLU A 197 8.40 -18.74 14.26
N ILE A 198 7.16 -18.63 14.76
CA ILE A 198 5.99 -18.39 13.91
C ILE A 198 6.14 -17.08 13.14
N LEU A 199 6.65 -16.04 13.79
CA LEU A 199 6.85 -14.73 13.16
C LEU A 199 7.98 -14.74 12.13
N GLN A 200 9.14 -15.31 12.47
CA GLN A 200 10.25 -15.46 11.54
C GLN A 200 9.85 -16.30 10.33
N LYS A 201 9.09 -17.38 10.56
CA LYS A 201 8.54 -18.19 9.47
C LYS A 201 7.54 -17.38 8.65
N SER A 202 6.70 -16.55 9.28
CA SER A 202 5.74 -15.70 8.58
C SER A 202 6.38 -14.64 7.68
N ILE A 203 7.55 -14.15 8.07
CA ILE A 203 8.36 -13.19 7.29
C ILE A 203 8.95 -13.88 6.06
N ARG A 204 9.49 -15.10 6.22
CA ARG A 204 10.12 -15.86 5.12
C ARG A 204 9.10 -16.47 4.16
N GLU A 205 7.98 -16.95 4.69
CA GLU A 205 6.90 -17.58 3.93
C GLU A 205 5.72 -16.62 3.79
N SER A 206 5.98 -15.41 3.30
CA SER A 206 4.99 -14.34 3.29
C SER A 206 3.76 -14.67 2.41
N ASN A 207 3.96 -15.44 1.34
CA ASN A 207 2.90 -15.97 0.49
C ASN A 207 2.06 -17.10 1.12
N ASN A 208 2.45 -17.62 2.29
CA ASN A 208 1.69 -18.68 2.96
C ASN A 208 0.31 -18.15 3.36
N PRO A 209 -0.79 -18.77 2.92
CA PRO A 209 -2.15 -18.25 3.12
C PRO A 209 -2.53 -18.06 4.59
N ILE A 210 -1.89 -18.79 5.52
CA ILE A 210 -2.09 -18.66 6.96
C ILE A 210 -1.20 -17.57 7.53
N LEU A 211 0.10 -17.63 7.25
CA LEU A 211 1.09 -16.77 7.90
C LEU A 211 1.00 -15.30 7.48
N ARG A 212 0.48 -15.03 6.28
CA ARG A 212 0.14 -13.67 5.80
C ARG A 212 -0.72 -12.87 6.76
N HIS A 213 -1.55 -13.53 7.57
CA HIS A 213 -2.44 -12.86 8.51
C HIS A 213 -1.75 -12.45 9.82
N ILE A 214 -0.52 -12.89 10.06
CA ILE A 214 0.23 -12.60 11.29
C ILE A 214 1.04 -11.31 11.14
N TYR A 215 1.77 -11.14 10.03
CA TYR A 215 2.69 -10.00 9.87
C TYR A 215 2.08 -8.77 9.18
N LYS A 216 0.94 -8.90 8.48
CA LYS A 216 0.32 -7.84 7.66
C LYS A 216 0.07 -6.52 8.41
N ASN A 217 -0.14 -6.55 9.72
CA ASN A 217 -0.39 -5.33 10.51
C ASN A 217 0.89 -4.72 11.13
N MET A 218 2.05 -5.38 11.03
CA MET A 218 3.22 -5.06 11.86
C MET A 218 4.41 -4.51 11.09
N LEU A 219 4.54 -4.88 9.82
CA LEU A 219 5.63 -4.45 8.95
C LEU A 219 5.13 -3.56 7.81
N ASP A 220 4.07 -2.79 8.08
CA ASP A 220 3.52 -1.84 7.11
C ASP A 220 4.51 -0.70 6.87
N ILE A 221 5.06 -0.68 5.65
CA ILE A 221 6.05 0.31 5.23
C ILE A 221 5.48 1.73 5.12
N GLU A 222 4.19 1.87 4.79
CA GLU A 222 3.53 3.17 4.72
C GLU A 222 3.38 3.75 6.13
N GLN A 223 3.00 2.91 7.10
CA GLN A 223 2.94 3.31 8.50
C GLN A 223 4.32 3.67 9.05
N LEU A 224 5.35 2.89 8.71
CA LEU A 224 6.75 3.17 9.06
C LEU A 224 7.19 4.54 8.54
N LEU A 225 7.01 4.79 7.24
CA LEU A 225 7.37 6.06 6.60
C LEU A 225 6.59 7.23 7.17
N ALA A 226 5.28 7.07 7.42
CA ALA A 226 4.46 8.11 8.04
C ALA A 226 4.98 8.49 9.45
N GLY A 227 5.48 7.52 10.22
CA GLY A 227 6.08 7.76 11.54
C GLY A 227 7.33 8.63 11.47
N TYR A 228 8.21 8.38 10.50
CA TYR A 228 9.41 9.20 10.28
C TYR A 228 9.13 10.54 9.61
N PHE A 229 8.07 10.64 8.80
CA PHE A 229 7.73 11.87 8.09
C PHE A 229 7.44 13.04 9.03
N TYR A 230 7.03 12.78 10.28
CA TYR A 230 6.88 13.81 11.31
C TYR A 230 8.15 14.66 11.53
N GLY A 231 9.33 14.11 11.20
CA GLY A 231 10.60 14.84 11.19
C GLY A 231 10.60 16.07 10.28
N PHE A 232 9.93 16.03 9.13
CA PHE A 232 9.85 17.16 8.21
C PHE A 232 9.08 18.34 8.81
N TYR A 233 8.03 18.08 9.60
CA TYR A 233 7.25 19.13 10.28
C TYR A 233 8.00 19.77 11.45
N THR A 234 8.74 18.94 12.18
CA THR A 234 9.42 19.37 13.41
C THR A 234 10.85 19.84 13.17
N GLY A 235 11.36 19.73 11.94
CA GLY A 235 12.76 20.01 11.61
C GLY A 235 13.74 19.02 12.26
N GLN A 236 13.28 17.83 12.67
CA GLN A 236 14.13 16.82 13.31
C GLN A 236 14.94 16.07 12.24
N ASN A 237 16.17 16.52 12.01
CA ASN A 237 17.07 15.95 11.01
C ASN A 237 17.34 14.44 11.19
N SER A 238 17.28 13.88 12.39
CA SER A 238 17.43 12.44 12.60
C SER A 238 16.30 11.65 11.93
N TYR A 239 15.05 12.12 12.07
CA TYR A 239 13.88 11.49 11.46
C TYR A 239 13.90 11.65 9.94
N ILE A 240 14.31 12.82 9.44
CA ILE A 240 14.44 13.07 8.00
C ILE A 240 15.50 12.16 7.38
N ARG A 241 16.63 11.95 8.06
CA ARG A 241 17.70 11.04 7.61
C ARG A 241 17.24 9.59 7.54
N ASP A 242 16.54 9.12 8.57
CA ASP A 242 16.00 7.76 8.59
C ASP A 242 14.91 7.59 7.51
N TYR A 243 14.05 8.60 7.31
CA TYR A 243 13.06 8.60 6.23
C TYR A 243 13.72 8.48 4.84
N LEU A 244 14.69 9.35 4.55
CA LEU A 244 15.45 9.34 3.29
C LEU A 244 16.09 7.96 3.03
N TYR A 245 16.69 7.39 4.07
CA TYR A 245 17.31 6.07 3.97
C TYR A 245 16.28 5.00 3.61
N ILE A 246 15.17 4.91 4.37
CA ILE A 246 14.12 3.91 4.13
C ILE A 246 13.54 4.08 2.71
N SER A 247 13.29 5.32 2.30
CA SER A 247 12.66 5.60 1.01
C SER A 247 13.54 5.21 -0.17
N TRP A 248 14.84 5.53 -0.12
CA TRP A 248 15.76 5.22 -1.21
C TRP A 248 16.16 3.74 -1.26
N ILE A 249 16.25 3.04 -0.11
CA ILE A 249 16.43 1.58 -0.12
C ILE A 249 15.21 0.88 -0.72
N LEU A 250 13.99 1.31 -0.38
CA LEU A 250 12.78 0.77 -1.00
C LEU A 250 12.77 0.99 -2.51
N TRP A 251 13.10 2.19 -2.98
CA TRP A 251 13.20 2.49 -4.41
C TRP A 251 14.24 1.60 -5.10
N ALA A 252 15.45 1.48 -4.53
CA ALA A 252 16.52 0.67 -5.10
C ALA A 252 16.13 -0.81 -5.19
N TYR A 253 15.49 -1.34 -4.14
CA TYR A 253 14.98 -2.71 -4.14
C TYR A 253 13.98 -2.94 -5.28
N LEU A 254 13.00 -2.04 -5.43
CA LEU A 254 11.98 -2.16 -6.48
C LEU A 254 12.58 -2.04 -7.90
N VAL A 255 13.55 -1.15 -8.09
CA VAL A 255 14.25 -1.02 -9.38
C VAL A 255 15.10 -2.26 -9.68
N SER A 256 15.82 -2.80 -8.69
CA SER A 256 16.58 -4.06 -8.85
C SER A 256 15.67 -5.23 -9.23
N GLU A 257 14.48 -5.35 -8.61
CA GLU A 257 13.48 -6.35 -8.98
C GLU A 257 12.95 -6.17 -10.41
N GLU A 258 12.69 -4.92 -10.86
CA GLU A 258 12.30 -4.65 -12.26
C GLU A 258 13.40 -5.06 -13.24
N GLN A 259 14.66 -4.72 -12.93
CA GLN A 259 15.81 -5.08 -13.76
C GLN A 259 16.01 -6.59 -13.83
N GLN A 260 15.91 -7.30 -12.70
CA GLN A 260 15.99 -8.75 -12.66
C GLN A 260 14.89 -9.40 -13.50
N LYS A 261 13.63 -8.97 -13.34
CA LYS A 261 12.50 -9.49 -14.12
C LYS A 261 12.62 -9.20 -15.61
N ALA A 262 13.14 -8.03 -15.98
CA ALA A 262 13.42 -7.71 -17.38
C ALA A 262 14.42 -8.70 -18.00
N GLN A 263 15.48 -9.07 -17.25
CA GLN A 263 16.46 -10.06 -17.69
C GLN A 263 15.87 -11.49 -17.79
N GLU A 264 15.07 -11.90 -16.79
CA GLU A 264 14.37 -13.20 -16.80
C GLU A 264 13.43 -13.34 -18.00
N ASN A 265 12.72 -12.26 -18.36
CA ASN A 265 11.79 -12.23 -19.49
C ASN A 265 12.50 -12.38 -20.84
N VAL A 266 13.71 -11.84 -21.02
CA VAL A 266 14.51 -12.00 -22.25
C VAL A 266 14.98 -13.46 -22.42
N ALA A 267 15.17 -14.20 -21.32
CA ALA A 267 15.65 -15.57 -21.36
C ALA A 267 14.59 -16.62 -21.72
N VAL A 268 13.29 -16.27 -21.72
CA VAL A 268 12.17 -17.21 -21.93
C VAL A 268 11.38 -16.79 -23.18
N GLU A 269 11.79 -17.28 -24.36
CA GLU A 269 11.19 -16.92 -25.66
C GLU A 269 9.76 -17.45 -25.92
N ASN A 270 9.19 -18.28 -25.03
CA ASN A 270 7.84 -18.84 -25.19
C ASN A 270 6.99 -18.57 -23.95
N LYS A 271 6.24 -17.47 -23.94
CA LYS A 271 5.19 -17.24 -22.93
C LYS A 271 3.83 -17.57 -23.52
N ASP A 272 3.25 -18.69 -23.09
CA ASP A 272 1.84 -19.04 -23.34
C ASP A 272 0.86 -18.23 -22.47
N HIS A 273 1.35 -17.39 -21.54
CA HIS A 273 0.52 -16.57 -20.63
C HIS A 273 0.86 -15.09 -20.81
N HIS A 274 -0.12 -14.32 -21.30
CA HIS A 274 -0.05 -12.86 -21.41
C HIS A 274 -0.39 -12.22 -20.07
N THR A 275 0.53 -11.43 -19.53
CA THR A 275 0.29 -10.66 -18.31
C THR A 275 -0.84 -9.64 -18.54
N ILE A 276 -1.44 -9.13 -17.47
CA ILE A 276 -2.43 -8.04 -17.57
C ILE A 276 -1.84 -6.83 -18.30
N TYR A 277 -0.55 -6.54 -18.09
CA TYR A 277 0.16 -5.49 -18.81
C TYR A 277 0.25 -5.79 -20.31
N ASP A 278 0.60 -7.01 -20.72
CA ASP A 278 0.64 -7.38 -22.15
C ASP A 278 -0.74 -7.23 -22.81
N GLN A 279 -1.81 -7.57 -22.09
CA GLN A 279 -3.18 -7.46 -22.58
C GLN A 279 -3.69 -6.02 -22.71
N LEU A 280 -3.04 -5.04 -22.07
CA LEU A 280 -3.40 -3.63 -22.19
C LEU A 280 -2.75 -2.96 -23.41
N ASP A 281 -1.73 -3.58 -24.01
CA ASP A 281 -1.00 -2.99 -25.14
C ASP A 281 -1.93 -2.77 -26.33
N GLY A 282 -1.86 -1.57 -26.92
CA GLY A 282 -2.69 -1.18 -28.06
C GLY A 282 -4.19 -1.03 -27.79
N LYS A 283 -4.70 -1.23 -26.56
CA LYS A 283 -6.12 -1.05 -26.24
C LYS A 283 -6.48 0.44 -26.13
N ASP A 284 -7.61 0.82 -26.74
CA ASP A 284 -8.20 2.17 -26.61
C ASP A 284 -8.87 2.33 -25.23
N CYS A 285 -8.04 2.46 -24.20
CA CYS A 285 -8.47 2.68 -22.83
C CYS A 285 -7.51 3.63 -22.11
N GLN A 286 -8.01 4.24 -21.03
CA GLN A 286 -7.18 5.02 -20.13
C GLN A 286 -6.80 4.17 -18.93
N VAL A 287 -5.59 4.36 -18.40
CA VAL A 287 -5.07 3.55 -17.29
C VAL A 287 -4.76 4.46 -16.10
N ILE A 288 -5.32 4.14 -14.94
CA ILE A 288 -4.86 4.64 -13.64
C ILE A 288 -4.19 3.49 -12.93
N THR A 289 -2.98 3.69 -12.43
CA THR A 289 -2.28 2.69 -11.64
C THR A 289 -2.00 3.20 -10.22
N PHE A 290 -2.18 2.31 -9.26
CA PHE A 290 -1.80 2.48 -7.86
C PHE A 290 -0.42 1.85 -7.59
N ASN A 291 0.11 1.12 -8.57
CA ASN A 291 1.43 0.51 -8.50
C ASN A 291 2.51 1.55 -8.84
N TYR A 292 3.67 1.39 -8.24
CA TYR A 292 4.79 2.33 -8.40
C TYR A 292 5.67 1.98 -9.62
N THR A 293 5.58 0.73 -10.06
CA THR A 293 6.47 0.12 -11.05
C THR A 293 6.25 0.65 -12.46
N SER A 294 7.27 0.64 -13.30
CA SER A 294 7.23 1.23 -14.63
C SER A 294 6.34 0.51 -15.65
N TYR A 295 5.90 -0.72 -15.39
CA TYR A 295 5.15 -1.57 -16.33
C TYR A 295 3.93 -0.89 -16.94
N ALA A 296 3.12 -0.16 -16.16
CA ALA A 296 1.94 0.52 -16.68
C ALA A 296 2.30 1.57 -17.75
N SER A 297 3.42 2.28 -17.58
CA SER A 297 3.90 3.28 -18.55
C SER A 297 4.55 2.68 -19.79
N GLN A 298 5.11 1.47 -19.67
CA GLN A 298 5.71 0.76 -20.80
C GLN A 298 4.63 0.30 -21.78
N THR A 299 3.49 -0.15 -21.27
CA THR A 299 2.34 -0.57 -22.07
C THR A 299 1.44 0.59 -22.48
N SER A 300 1.15 1.52 -21.57
CA SER A 300 0.28 2.67 -21.82
C SER A 300 1.05 3.95 -21.50
N PRO A 301 1.64 4.64 -22.49
CA PRO A 301 2.42 5.85 -22.26
C PRO A 301 1.64 6.99 -21.58
N THR A 302 0.31 6.94 -21.62
CA THR A 302 -0.60 7.89 -20.96
C THR A 302 -1.11 7.39 -19.60
N ALA A 303 -0.56 6.29 -19.07
CA ALA A 303 -0.94 5.77 -17.76
C ALA A 303 -0.69 6.82 -16.66
N LEU A 304 -1.70 7.04 -15.82
CA LEU A 304 -1.64 7.97 -14.70
C LEU A 304 -1.28 7.22 -13.42
N TYR A 305 -0.15 7.58 -12.80
CA TYR A 305 0.31 7.00 -11.54
C TYR A 305 -0.32 7.77 -10.38
N PHE A 306 -1.41 7.24 -9.81
CA PHE A 306 -2.16 7.92 -8.76
C PHE A 306 -1.30 8.20 -7.52
N HIS A 307 -0.41 7.26 -7.23
CA HIS A 307 0.53 7.37 -6.15
C HIS A 307 1.93 7.82 -6.56
N GLY A 308 2.18 8.30 -7.79
CA GLY A 308 3.54 8.57 -8.26
C GLY A 308 4.27 7.30 -8.70
N SER A 309 5.43 7.46 -9.33
CA SER A 309 6.13 6.39 -10.04
C SER A 309 7.58 6.22 -9.56
N LEU A 310 8.17 5.05 -9.82
CA LEU A 310 9.61 4.82 -9.65
C LEU A 310 10.47 5.69 -10.58
N LYS A 311 9.87 6.29 -11.62
CA LYS A 311 10.57 7.13 -12.59
C LYS A 311 10.76 8.58 -12.12
N GLU A 312 10.22 8.93 -10.97
CA GLU A 312 10.15 10.31 -10.50
C GLU A 312 10.59 10.42 -9.04
N TYR A 313 11.31 11.50 -8.73
CA TYR A 313 11.62 11.90 -7.37
C TYR A 313 11.48 13.42 -7.22
N VAL A 314 11.24 13.87 -5.99
CA VAL A 314 10.96 15.27 -5.68
C VAL A 314 11.81 15.71 -4.51
N ASP A 315 12.35 16.91 -4.57
CA ASP A 315 12.97 17.53 -3.40
C ASP A 315 11.90 18.26 -2.58
N VAL A 316 11.75 17.84 -1.32
CA VAL A 316 10.71 18.34 -0.41
C VAL A 316 10.91 19.81 -0.04
N GLU A 317 12.15 20.29 -0.05
CA GLU A 317 12.49 21.65 0.40
C GLU A 317 12.36 22.67 -0.75
N ASN A 318 12.93 22.37 -1.91
CA ASN A 318 12.88 23.29 -3.06
C ASN A 318 11.74 23.01 -4.05
N LYS A 319 11.03 21.87 -3.89
CA LYS A 319 9.86 21.45 -4.69
C LYS A 319 10.15 21.18 -6.16
N ASN A 320 11.41 20.90 -6.50
CA ASN A 320 11.80 20.49 -7.84
C ASN A 320 11.44 19.02 -8.05
N ASP A 321 10.79 18.73 -9.18
CA ASP A 321 10.50 17.38 -9.64
C ASP A 321 11.58 16.93 -10.64
N PHE A 322 12.04 15.70 -10.49
CA PHE A 322 13.10 15.09 -11.29
C PHE A 322 12.60 13.78 -11.91
N LEU A 323 13.15 13.43 -13.07
CA LEU A 323 12.80 12.22 -13.84
C LEU A 323 14.05 11.35 -14.02
N HIS A 324 13.85 10.04 -13.96
CA HIS A 324 14.81 9.04 -14.41
C HIS A 324 14.56 8.72 -15.88
N ASP A 325 15.63 8.56 -16.68
CA ASP A 325 15.52 8.24 -18.10
C ASP A 325 14.93 6.84 -18.32
N ASP A 326 15.66 5.80 -17.90
CA ASP A 326 15.25 4.41 -18.07
C ASP A 326 15.71 3.56 -16.87
N LEU A 327 14.74 3.04 -16.12
CA LEU A 327 14.99 2.21 -14.94
C LEU A 327 15.59 0.85 -15.30
N THR A 328 15.42 0.36 -16.52
CA THR A 328 15.97 -0.95 -16.92
C THR A 328 17.48 -0.92 -17.13
N THR A 329 18.05 0.28 -17.33
CA THR A 329 19.48 0.48 -17.63
C THR A 329 20.20 1.38 -16.63
N ILE A 330 19.50 1.92 -15.63
CA ILE A 330 20.10 2.77 -14.59
C ILE A 330 21.13 1.98 -13.77
N ASP A 331 22.34 2.54 -13.65
CA ASP A 331 23.35 2.05 -12.72
C ASP A 331 23.04 2.58 -11.32
N LEU A 332 22.49 1.70 -10.47
CA LEU A 332 22.08 2.03 -9.11
C LEU A 332 23.27 2.52 -8.26
N GLU A 333 24.46 1.95 -8.47
CA GLU A 333 25.65 2.32 -7.71
C GLU A 333 26.13 3.73 -8.09
N ASP A 334 26.20 4.02 -9.39
CA ASP A 334 26.58 5.33 -9.91
C ASP A 334 25.57 6.40 -9.51
N PHE A 335 24.27 6.12 -9.66
CA PHE A 335 23.19 7.00 -9.25
C PHE A 335 23.32 7.38 -7.77
N PHE A 336 23.54 6.41 -6.88
CA PHE A 336 23.66 6.67 -5.44
C PHE A 336 24.96 7.40 -5.07
N LYS A 337 26.07 7.08 -5.73
CA LYS A 337 27.39 7.69 -5.43
C LYS A 337 27.51 9.11 -5.95
N ASN A 338 27.00 9.38 -7.15
CA ASN A 338 27.36 10.57 -7.90
C ASN A 338 26.19 11.54 -8.04
N GLN A 339 24.99 11.05 -8.36
CA GLN A 339 23.83 11.91 -8.54
C GLN A 339 23.15 12.22 -7.20
N LEU A 340 22.57 11.20 -6.56
CA LEU A 340 21.80 11.38 -5.33
C LEU A 340 22.64 11.97 -4.19
N ALA A 341 23.90 11.52 -4.04
CA ALA A 341 24.79 12.04 -3.01
C ALA A 341 25.13 13.53 -3.20
N ALA A 342 25.17 14.02 -4.44
CA ALA A 342 25.43 15.42 -4.74
C ALA A 342 24.19 16.29 -4.51
N GLU A 343 22.99 15.72 -4.63
CA GLU A 343 21.72 16.40 -4.43
C GLU A 343 21.33 16.49 -2.95
N ILE A 344 21.68 15.51 -2.11
CA ILE A 344 21.34 15.54 -0.68
C ILE A 344 22.15 16.61 0.06
N SER A 345 21.46 17.55 0.70
CA SER A 345 22.07 18.56 1.56
C SER A 345 21.23 18.83 2.80
N PHE A 346 21.89 18.77 3.95
CA PHE A 346 21.32 19.17 5.26
C PHE A 346 21.86 20.52 5.75
N ASP A 347 22.57 21.26 4.88
CA ASP A 347 22.98 22.61 5.17
C ASP A 347 21.73 23.50 5.30
N PRO A 348 21.52 24.23 6.42
CA PRO A 348 20.37 25.12 6.57
C PRO A 348 20.22 26.17 5.45
N ASP A 349 21.32 26.62 4.84
CA ASP A 349 21.30 27.66 3.81
C ASP A 349 21.03 27.10 2.40
N HIS A 350 21.29 25.80 2.20
CA HIS A 350 21.15 25.10 0.92
C HIS A 350 20.55 23.72 1.14
N LYS A 351 19.44 23.66 1.88
CA LYS A 351 18.81 22.40 2.25
C LYS A 351 18.14 21.78 1.02
N SER A 352 18.40 20.50 0.79
CA SER A 352 17.94 19.76 -0.39
C SER A 352 17.69 18.32 0.03
N ILE A 353 16.43 17.88 -0.04
CA ILE A 353 15.96 16.61 0.51
C ILE A 353 15.18 15.85 -0.57
N PRO A 354 15.89 15.25 -1.56
CA PRO A 354 15.27 14.47 -2.63
C PRO A 354 14.69 13.16 -2.09
N ILE A 355 13.41 12.89 -2.33
CA ILE A 355 12.72 11.65 -2.00
C ILE A 355 12.01 11.07 -3.22
N PRO A 356 11.89 9.74 -3.37
CA PRO A 356 11.09 9.15 -4.44
C PRO A 356 9.64 9.64 -4.39
N SER A 357 9.06 9.98 -5.55
CA SER A 357 7.77 10.66 -5.66
C SER A 357 6.59 9.84 -5.13
N PHE A 358 6.76 8.51 -5.08
CA PHE A 358 5.69 7.62 -4.67
C PHE A 358 5.55 7.44 -3.16
N LEU A 359 6.52 7.95 -2.39
CA LEU A 359 6.61 7.70 -0.95
C LEU A 359 6.09 8.78 0.00
N PRO A 360 5.82 10.05 -0.40
CA PRO A 360 5.23 10.98 0.55
C PRO A 360 3.84 10.50 1.01
N PRO A 361 3.49 10.66 2.31
CA PRO A 361 2.17 10.30 2.82
C PRO A 361 1.07 11.03 2.04
N LEU A 362 0.01 10.30 1.67
CA LEU A 362 -1.04 10.80 0.77
C LEU A 362 -1.54 12.20 1.14
N LYS A 363 -1.86 12.42 2.42
CA LYS A 363 -2.40 13.68 2.94
C LYS A 363 -1.48 14.90 2.72
N LEU A 364 -0.21 14.69 2.41
CA LEU A 364 0.84 15.71 2.43
C LEU A 364 1.42 16.00 1.06
N ARG A 365 1.19 15.09 0.10
CA ARG A 365 1.54 15.27 -1.31
C ARG A 365 1.16 16.64 -1.89
N PRO A 366 -0.02 17.22 -1.61
CA PRO A 366 -0.39 18.54 -2.14
C PRO A 366 0.51 19.69 -1.69
N VAL A 367 1.18 19.54 -0.54
CA VAL A 367 2.05 20.59 0.03
C VAL A 367 3.46 20.52 -0.56
N ILE A 368 3.86 19.34 -1.06
CA ILE A 368 5.19 19.03 -1.57
C ILE A 368 5.34 19.55 -3.00
N SER A 369 4.52 19.08 -3.94
CA SER A 369 4.56 19.54 -5.33
C SER A 369 3.16 19.69 -5.91
N LYS A 370 3.03 20.63 -6.84
CA LYS A 370 1.81 20.82 -7.65
C LYS A 370 1.50 19.58 -8.47
N HIS A 371 2.52 18.82 -8.88
CA HIS A 371 2.38 17.61 -9.68
C HIS A 371 1.32 16.65 -9.09
N TYR A 372 1.30 16.44 -7.77
CA TYR A 372 0.32 15.58 -7.13
C TYR A 372 -1.12 16.08 -7.22
N ILE A 373 -1.32 17.40 -7.13
CA ILE A 373 -2.64 18.03 -7.27
C ILE A 373 -3.15 17.84 -8.71
N ASP A 374 -2.28 18.07 -9.68
CA ASP A 374 -2.60 17.89 -11.09
C ASP A 374 -2.94 16.40 -11.39
N THR A 375 -2.14 15.46 -10.90
CA THR A 375 -2.39 14.01 -11.00
C THR A 375 -3.75 13.63 -10.43
N TRP A 376 -4.07 14.11 -9.24
CA TRP A 376 -5.36 13.84 -8.58
C TRP A 376 -6.55 14.45 -9.31
N TYR A 377 -6.38 15.67 -9.84
CA TYR A 377 -7.39 16.31 -10.66
C TYR A 377 -7.62 15.54 -11.97
N HIS A 378 -6.55 15.09 -12.62
CA HIS A 378 -6.63 14.26 -13.82
C HIS A 378 -7.33 12.93 -13.55
N ALA A 379 -6.99 12.24 -12.46
CA ALA A 379 -7.67 11.03 -12.03
C ALA A 379 -9.17 11.24 -11.84
N SER A 380 -9.56 12.31 -11.14
CA SER A 380 -10.98 12.66 -10.95
C SER A 380 -11.70 12.87 -12.28
N GLN A 381 -11.09 13.60 -13.22
CA GLN A 381 -11.68 13.81 -14.55
C GLN A 381 -11.80 12.53 -15.37
N MET A 382 -10.82 11.63 -15.30
CA MET A 382 -10.88 10.31 -15.97
C MET A 382 -12.01 9.47 -15.39
N VAL A 383 -12.12 9.42 -14.06
CA VAL A 383 -13.17 8.67 -13.37
C VAL A 383 -14.55 9.22 -13.72
N LEU A 384 -14.77 10.54 -13.64
CA LEU A 384 -16.06 11.18 -13.91
C LEU A 384 -16.57 10.96 -15.35
N ARG A 385 -15.67 10.86 -16.34
CA ARG A 385 -16.03 10.68 -17.76
C ARG A 385 -16.16 9.22 -18.16
N ALA A 386 -15.69 8.29 -17.33
CA ALA A 386 -15.74 6.87 -17.63
C ALA A 386 -17.20 6.39 -17.68
N SER A 387 -17.53 5.64 -18.73
CA SER A 387 -18.80 4.90 -18.83
C SER A 387 -18.64 3.47 -18.31
N LYS A 388 -17.41 2.95 -18.37
CA LYS A 388 -17.01 1.64 -17.88
C LYS A 388 -15.69 1.77 -17.14
N ILE A 389 -15.63 1.26 -15.91
CA ILE A 389 -14.45 1.25 -15.06
C ILE A 389 -14.15 -0.21 -14.71
N ILE A 390 -12.99 -0.70 -15.12
CA ILE A 390 -12.50 -2.05 -14.82
C ILE A 390 -11.40 -1.93 -13.77
N ILE A 391 -11.56 -2.59 -12.62
CA ILE A 391 -10.66 -2.50 -11.48
C ILE A 391 -10.06 -3.88 -11.21
N LEU A 392 -8.73 -3.98 -11.25
CA LEU A 392 -8.00 -5.23 -11.20
C LEU A 392 -7.10 -5.25 -9.96
N GLY A 393 -7.32 -6.20 -9.04
CA GLY A 393 -6.40 -6.44 -7.91
C GLY A 393 -6.26 -5.28 -6.92
N TYR A 394 -7.28 -4.43 -6.84
CA TYR A 394 -7.33 -3.30 -5.92
C TYR A 394 -8.18 -3.66 -4.70
N SER A 395 -7.58 -3.56 -3.51
CA SER A 395 -8.16 -4.13 -2.29
C SER A 395 -9.27 -3.30 -1.65
N PHE A 396 -9.41 -2.02 -2.03
CA PHE A 396 -10.28 -1.05 -1.35
C PHE A 396 -10.04 -0.97 0.17
N SER A 397 -8.81 -1.28 0.62
CA SER A 397 -8.37 -0.98 1.97
C SER A 397 -8.42 0.55 2.16
N SER A 398 -8.71 1.00 3.39
CA SER A 398 -9.10 2.39 3.70
C SER A 398 -8.03 3.48 3.45
N ALA A 399 -6.92 3.15 2.80
CA ALA A 399 -5.82 4.06 2.49
C ALA A 399 -6.23 5.15 1.46
N ASP A 400 -7.05 4.80 0.46
CA ASP A 400 -7.37 5.72 -0.66
C ASP A 400 -8.83 6.18 -0.68
N ASN A 401 -9.31 6.71 0.45
CA ASN A 401 -10.66 7.28 0.51
C ASN A 401 -10.89 8.31 -0.60
N TYR A 402 -9.87 9.09 -0.96
CA TYR A 402 -10.01 10.11 -2.02
C TYR A 402 -10.33 9.52 -3.40
N PHE A 403 -9.73 8.38 -3.78
CA PHE A 403 -10.11 7.70 -5.03
C PHE A 403 -11.51 7.07 -4.92
N CYS A 404 -11.85 6.53 -3.75
CA CYS A 404 -13.18 6.00 -3.49
C CYS A 404 -14.27 7.09 -3.61
N ASP A 405 -13.96 8.33 -3.24
CA ASP A 405 -14.84 9.48 -3.40
C ASP A 405 -15.10 9.78 -4.88
N MET A 406 -14.04 9.77 -5.72
CA MET A 406 -14.19 9.92 -7.17
C MET A 406 -15.09 8.84 -7.77
N LEU A 407 -14.92 7.57 -7.36
CA LEU A 407 -15.77 6.47 -7.82
C LEU A 407 -17.23 6.66 -7.40
N ARG A 408 -17.47 7.21 -6.20
CA ARG A 408 -18.82 7.50 -5.71
C ARG A 408 -19.51 8.56 -6.56
N GLU A 409 -18.80 9.63 -6.91
CA GLU A 409 -19.32 10.76 -7.70
C GLU A 409 -19.77 10.35 -9.11
N ASN A 410 -19.11 9.37 -9.73
CA ASN A 410 -19.58 8.83 -11.02
C ASN A 410 -20.69 7.78 -10.84
N HIS A 411 -21.94 8.25 -10.80
CA HIS A 411 -23.12 7.39 -10.63
C HIS A 411 -23.47 6.52 -11.84
N ASP A 412 -23.05 6.92 -13.04
CA ASP A 412 -23.50 6.34 -14.30
C ASP A 412 -22.56 5.24 -14.82
N ALA A 413 -21.31 5.21 -14.35
CA ALA A 413 -20.35 4.19 -14.77
C ALA A 413 -20.75 2.78 -14.34
N GLN A 414 -20.59 1.84 -15.26
CA GLN A 414 -20.51 0.42 -14.93
C GLN A 414 -19.13 0.15 -14.31
N ILE A 415 -19.12 -0.42 -13.10
CA ILE A 415 -17.91 -0.78 -12.36
C ILE A 415 -17.77 -2.30 -12.35
N ILE A 416 -16.67 -2.81 -12.91
CA ILE A 416 -16.33 -4.24 -12.91
C ILE A 416 -15.05 -4.41 -12.11
N ILE A 417 -15.08 -5.28 -11.10
CA ILE A 417 -13.97 -5.52 -10.19
C ILE A 417 -13.58 -6.99 -10.30
N ILE A 418 -12.29 -7.28 -10.46
CA ILE A 418 -11.78 -8.65 -10.50
C ILE A 418 -10.73 -8.81 -9.40
N ASP A 419 -11.02 -9.72 -8.47
CA ASP A 419 -10.15 -10.05 -7.35
C ASP A 419 -10.47 -11.44 -6.80
N LYS A 420 -9.46 -12.18 -6.37
CA LYS A 420 -9.62 -13.51 -5.80
C LYS A 420 -10.21 -13.50 -4.37
N ASN A 421 -10.05 -12.42 -3.62
CA ASN A 421 -10.56 -12.28 -2.25
C ASN A 421 -11.97 -11.68 -2.24
N MET A 422 -12.91 -12.45 -2.77
CA MET A 422 -14.31 -12.05 -2.98
C MET A 422 -14.97 -11.46 -1.73
N GLU A 423 -14.83 -12.10 -0.56
CA GLU A 423 -15.50 -11.64 0.67
C GLU A 423 -14.96 -10.29 1.16
N THR A 424 -13.64 -10.16 1.23
CA THR A 424 -13.01 -8.92 1.71
C THR A 424 -13.32 -7.77 0.76
N VAL A 425 -13.17 -7.99 -0.54
CA VAL A 425 -13.39 -6.96 -1.56
C VAL A 425 -14.87 -6.55 -1.60
N SER A 426 -15.81 -7.49 -1.56
CA SER A 426 -17.25 -7.17 -1.53
C SER A 426 -17.61 -6.25 -0.35
N ARG A 427 -17.12 -6.58 0.85
CA ARG A 427 -17.36 -5.76 2.05
C ARG A 427 -16.74 -4.38 1.90
N ASN A 428 -15.51 -4.30 1.43
CA ASN A 428 -14.80 -3.03 1.27
C ASN A 428 -15.45 -2.15 0.20
N VAL A 429 -15.84 -2.71 -0.95
CA VAL A 429 -16.54 -2.01 -2.03
C VAL A 429 -17.87 -1.43 -1.53
N CYS A 430 -18.65 -2.21 -0.78
CA CYS A 430 -19.87 -1.70 -0.16
C CYS A 430 -19.59 -0.52 0.77
N ARG A 431 -18.56 -0.60 1.61
CA ARG A 431 -18.14 0.53 2.45
C ARG A 431 -17.74 1.75 1.61
N CYS A 432 -16.88 1.56 0.61
CA CYS A 432 -16.36 2.62 -0.24
C CYS A 432 -17.44 3.32 -1.04
N LEU A 433 -18.41 2.57 -1.57
CA LEU A 433 -19.53 3.09 -2.37
C LEU A 433 -20.77 3.42 -1.53
N GLN A 434 -20.70 3.27 -0.20
CA GLN A 434 -21.83 3.47 0.73
C GLN A 434 -23.08 2.64 0.36
N LEU A 435 -22.85 1.36 0.05
CA LEU A 435 -23.86 0.37 -0.33
C LEU A 435 -24.11 -0.63 0.83
N ASP A 436 -25.28 -1.25 0.86
CA ASP A 436 -25.65 -2.24 1.88
C ASP A 436 -25.13 -3.64 1.49
N ALA A 437 -24.17 -4.16 2.27
CA ALA A 437 -23.52 -5.44 1.99
C ALA A 437 -24.47 -6.64 1.81
N ASN A 438 -25.71 -6.58 2.33
CA ASN A 438 -26.68 -7.68 2.22
C ASN A 438 -27.42 -7.72 0.88
N ARG A 439 -27.22 -6.74 -0.01
CA ARG A 439 -27.99 -6.60 -1.25
C ARG A 439 -27.30 -7.16 -2.51
N TYR A 440 -26.15 -7.81 -2.37
CA TYR A 440 -25.51 -8.49 -3.50
C TYR A 440 -26.37 -9.65 -4.01
N THR A 441 -26.59 -9.68 -5.32
CA THR A 441 -27.03 -10.89 -6.00
C THR A 441 -25.82 -11.76 -6.30
N LYS A 442 -25.80 -12.99 -5.80
CA LYS A 442 -24.74 -13.97 -6.04
C LYS A 442 -25.09 -14.89 -7.21
N GLN A 443 -24.14 -15.12 -8.11
CA GLN A 443 -24.24 -16.02 -9.25
C GLN A 443 -22.92 -16.80 -9.38
N ILE A 444 -22.97 -18.03 -9.90
CA ILE A 444 -21.76 -18.76 -10.33
C ILE A 444 -21.80 -18.84 -11.85
N LYS A 445 -20.73 -18.42 -12.52
CA LYS A 445 -20.59 -18.48 -13.98
C LYS A 445 -19.16 -18.91 -14.31
N ASP A 446 -19.02 -19.91 -15.17
CA ASP A 446 -17.72 -20.43 -15.64
C ASP A 446 -16.78 -20.84 -14.48
N GLY A 447 -17.34 -21.34 -13.37
CA GLY A 447 -16.59 -21.72 -12.17
C GLY A 447 -16.24 -20.57 -11.22
N HIS A 448 -16.49 -19.31 -11.62
CA HIS A 448 -16.23 -18.12 -10.82
C HIS A 448 -17.47 -17.62 -10.09
N GLU A 449 -17.31 -17.20 -8.84
CA GLU A 449 -18.36 -16.46 -8.13
C GLU A 449 -18.45 -15.04 -8.71
N ILE A 450 -19.66 -14.62 -9.05
CA ILE A 450 -19.99 -13.27 -9.49
C ILE A 450 -20.98 -12.65 -8.52
N ARG A 451 -20.64 -11.48 -7.99
CA ARG A 451 -21.53 -10.67 -7.15
C ARG A 451 -21.93 -9.41 -7.89
N LYS A 452 -23.24 -9.18 -8.01
CA LYS A 452 -23.78 -8.00 -8.66
C LYS A 452 -24.52 -7.13 -7.65
N TYR A 453 -24.27 -5.83 -7.72
CA TYR A 453 -25.01 -4.83 -6.97
C TYR A 453 -25.74 -3.92 -7.95
N ASN A 454 -27.06 -4.09 -8.01
CA ASN A 454 -27.91 -3.49 -9.05
C ASN A 454 -27.32 -3.76 -10.46
N ASN A 455 -27.39 -2.79 -11.37
CA ASN A 455 -26.76 -2.83 -12.69
C ASN A 455 -25.42 -2.07 -12.73
N ARG A 456 -24.95 -1.56 -11.59
CA ARG A 456 -23.78 -0.67 -11.53
C ARG A 456 -22.50 -1.42 -11.22
N VAL A 457 -22.49 -2.31 -10.22
CA VAL A 457 -21.26 -2.96 -9.74
C VAL A 457 -21.31 -4.46 -10.00
N THR A 458 -20.24 -4.99 -10.59
CA THR A 458 -20.02 -6.44 -10.76
C THR A 458 -18.66 -6.80 -10.18
N ILE A 459 -18.61 -7.77 -9.28
CA ILE A 459 -17.37 -8.31 -8.70
C ILE A 459 -17.23 -9.75 -9.19
N ILE A 460 -16.07 -10.11 -9.74
CA ILE A 460 -15.75 -11.42 -10.30
C ILE A 460 -14.62 -12.03 -9.48
N GLY A 461 -14.85 -13.23 -8.94
CA GLY A 461 -13.91 -13.97 -8.12
C GLY A 461 -12.99 -14.81 -8.98
N ALA A 462 -11.90 -14.22 -9.45
CA ALA A 462 -10.92 -14.87 -10.31
C ALA A 462 -9.49 -14.51 -9.89
N ASP A 463 -8.54 -15.40 -10.18
CA ASP A 463 -7.12 -15.03 -10.13
C ASP A 463 -6.80 -14.19 -11.36
N LEU A 464 -6.11 -13.08 -11.17
CA LEU A 464 -5.76 -12.16 -12.25
C LEU A 464 -4.80 -12.80 -13.27
N ALA A 465 -4.07 -13.84 -12.88
CA ALA A 465 -3.23 -14.61 -13.79
C ALA A 465 -4.05 -15.34 -14.89
N ASP A 466 -5.33 -15.61 -14.64
CA ASP A 466 -6.22 -16.36 -15.53
C ASP A 466 -7.21 -15.45 -16.30
N VAL A 467 -7.11 -14.12 -16.12
CA VAL A 467 -8.06 -13.16 -16.69
C VAL A 467 -7.67 -12.79 -18.12
N ASN A 468 -8.67 -12.80 -19.01
CA ASN A 468 -8.59 -12.19 -20.33
C ASN A 468 -9.44 -10.90 -20.37
N LEU A 469 -8.80 -9.75 -20.59
CA LEU A 469 -9.46 -8.44 -20.62
C LEU A 469 -10.42 -8.24 -21.80
N ASP A 470 -10.38 -9.07 -22.84
CA ASP A 470 -11.37 -9.01 -23.94
C ASP A 470 -12.74 -9.57 -23.55
N ASP A 471 -12.77 -10.41 -22.51
CA ASP A 471 -14.00 -11.06 -22.02
C ASP A 471 -14.74 -10.22 -20.95
N VAL A 472 -14.18 -9.06 -20.59
CA VAL A 472 -14.61 -8.19 -19.48
C VAL A 472 -15.15 -6.87 -20.00
#